data_AF-G0EZV0-F1
#
_entry.id   AF-G0EZV0-F1
#
_cell.length_a   1.000
_cell.length_b   1.000
_cell.length_c   1.000
_cell.angle_alpha   90.00
_cell.angle_beta   90.00
_cell.angle_gamma   90.00
#
_symmetry.space_group_name_H-M   'P 1'
#
loop_
_entity.id
_entity.type
_entity.pdbx_description
1 polymer ?
#
loop_
_entity_poly.entity_id
_entity_poly.type
_entity_poly.pdbx_seq_one_letter_code
_entity_poly.pdbx_strand_id
1 'polypeptide(L)'
;MRSPTAVPPGPMCSVIAARSAPVAPCERGSCSAPPTRAARWSIPAWSKATALAMASVSAVVRNQGGAIHGGTTGVLLERGGTVTNLAGSVIGASSGHGISVVNDGGSVANAGAISGGLIGVLLDSGGNVANGSTDGGATVATGAEISGGTYGLWIGGNVVNYAGSTIRGNGNAGVLIAGASGTVDNRGIIDGLEDGIRLESGGTVINRGIVRGGTTAGIALANGGTQEHLGGQIVAQRGSGVQAAGGAIIDSHATIEGAPNAVQARQGQRAGLEHRRLRHLVPERRAQARRLYRHVAAVRLVRQQGGRRRPADGRLWRQRLGHLRRDRLCVPVAWWMGGGAAGPARLREVRRR
;
A
#
# COMPACT_ATOMS: atom_id res chain seq x y z
N MET A 1 -45.66 29.50 -15.47
CA MET A 1 -45.01 28.22 -15.77
C MET A 1 -44.21 28.39 -17.05
N ARG A 2 -42.88 28.58 -16.96
CA ARG A 2 -41.97 28.57 -18.12
C ARG A 2 -41.09 27.34 -17.98
N SER A 3 -41.14 26.44 -18.95
CA SER A 3 -40.34 25.22 -19.01
C SER A 3 -38.85 25.54 -19.05
N PRO A 4 -37.99 24.76 -18.38
CA PRO A 4 -36.55 24.93 -18.50
C PRO A 4 -36.09 24.39 -19.85
N THR A 5 -35.41 25.25 -20.61
CA THR A 5 -34.69 24.94 -21.84
C THR A 5 -33.57 23.95 -21.54
N ALA A 6 -33.65 22.76 -22.13
CA ALA A 6 -32.60 21.76 -22.10
C ALA A 6 -31.34 22.28 -22.79
N VAL A 7 -30.22 22.25 -22.08
CA VAL A 7 -28.89 22.52 -22.62
C VAL A 7 -28.45 21.30 -23.44
N PRO A 8 -28.04 21.45 -24.71
CA PRO A 8 -27.57 20.33 -25.51
C PRO A 8 -26.20 19.84 -25.00
N PRO A 9 -25.94 18.52 -25.01
CA PRO A 9 -24.63 17.99 -24.65
C PRO A 9 -23.57 18.50 -25.64
N GLY A 10 -22.49 19.07 -25.11
CA GLY A 10 -21.34 19.53 -25.89
C GLY A 10 -20.61 18.38 -26.60
N PRO A 11 -19.76 18.68 -27.60
CA PRO A 11 -19.09 17.67 -28.39
C PRO A 11 -18.15 16.81 -27.52
N MET A 12 -18.46 15.52 -27.41
CA MET A 12 -17.57 14.52 -26.81
C MET A 12 -16.44 14.19 -27.80
N CYS A 13 -15.23 14.65 -27.51
CA CYS A 13 -14.05 14.22 -28.26
C CYS A 13 -13.60 12.85 -27.72
N SER A 14 -14.07 11.77 -28.35
CA SER A 14 -13.66 10.39 -28.04
C SER A 14 -12.55 9.96 -29.00
N VAL A 15 -11.36 9.64 -28.47
CA VAL A 15 -10.29 9.00 -29.25
C VAL A 15 -10.28 7.52 -28.90
N ILE A 16 -10.81 6.70 -29.79
CA ILE A 16 -10.75 5.24 -29.70
C ILE A 16 -9.46 4.78 -30.41
N ALA A 17 -8.48 4.30 -29.65
CA ALA A 17 -7.34 3.61 -30.23
C ALA A 17 -7.76 2.20 -30.67
N ALA A 18 -8.08 2.10 -31.97
CA ALA A 18 -8.22 0.92 -32.85
C ALA A 18 -8.84 -0.38 -32.29
N ARG A 19 -10.04 -0.72 -32.80
CA ARG A 19 -10.45 -2.08 -33.15
C ARG A 19 -11.12 -2.08 -34.53
N SER A 20 -10.94 -3.18 -35.25
CA SER A 20 -11.39 -3.48 -36.62
C SER A 20 -12.85 -3.10 -36.88
N ALA A 21 -13.12 -2.47 -38.03
CA ALA A 21 -14.45 -2.02 -38.44
C ALA A 21 -15.43 -3.20 -38.67
N PRO A 22 -16.75 -3.01 -38.42
CA PRO A 22 -17.77 -4.01 -38.73
C PRO A 22 -17.99 -4.11 -40.24
N VAL A 23 -18.16 -5.34 -40.73
CA VAL A 23 -18.47 -5.67 -42.13
C VAL A 23 -19.94 -5.32 -42.42
N ALA A 24 -20.18 -4.40 -43.36
CA ALA A 24 -21.50 -4.14 -43.94
C ALA A 24 -21.82 -5.17 -45.05
N PRO A 25 -23.10 -5.50 -45.30
CA PRO A 25 -23.47 -6.50 -46.29
C PRO A 25 -23.36 -5.94 -47.72
N CYS A 26 -22.65 -6.67 -48.60
CA CYS A 26 -22.50 -6.33 -50.01
C CYS A 26 -23.72 -6.79 -50.83
N GLU A 27 -24.40 -5.88 -51.51
CA GLU A 27 -25.26 -6.22 -52.65
C GLU A 27 -24.48 -6.10 -53.97
N ARG A 28 -24.46 -7.23 -54.70
CA ARG A 28 -24.19 -7.46 -56.14
C ARG A 28 -23.16 -6.57 -56.84
N GLY A 29 -22.03 -7.19 -57.19
CA GLY A 29 -21.27 -6.89 -58.41
C GLY A 29 -19.93 -6.23 -58.19
N SER A 30 -18.87 -7.05 -58.13
CA SER A 30 -17.45 -6.69 -58.23
C SER A 30 -16.92 -5.62 -57.25
N CYS A 31 -16.55 -6.04 -56.04
CA CYS A 31 -15.56 -5.31 -55.25
C CYS A 31 -14.23 -6.05 -55.34
N SER A 32 -13.30 -5.55 -56.15
CA SER A 32 -11.88 -5.78 -55.91
C SER A 32 -11.53 -5.15 -54.57
N ALA A 33 -11.05 -5.95 -53.63
CA ALA A 33 -10.67 -5.47 -52.31
C ALA A 33 -9.59 -4.38 -52.45
N PRO A 34 -9.81 -3.15 -51.96
CA PRO A 34 -8.72 -2.19 -51.85
C PRO A 34 -7.70 -2.74 -50.85
N PRO A 35 -6.39 -2.60 -51.10
CA PRO A 35 -5.38 -3.04 -50.15
C PRO A 35 -5.63 -2.34 -48.82
N THR A 36 -5.80 -3.13 -47.75
CA THR A 36 -5.88 -2.68 -46.36
C THR A 36 -4.56 -2.01 -45.97
N ARG A 37 -4.39 -0.75 -46.35
CA ARG A 37 -3.40 0.13 -45.75
C ARG A 37 -3.92 0.49 -44.38
N ALA A 38 -3.38 -0.15 -43.35
CA ALA A 38 -3.50 0.33 -41.98
C ALA A 38 -3.13 1.82 -41.99
N ALA A 39 -4.10 2.69 -41.70
CA ALA A 39 -3.85 4.10 -41.51
C ALA A 39 -2.96 4.24 -40.27
N ARG A 40 -1.65 4.26 -40.49
CA ARG A 40 -0.66 4.58 -39.48
C ARG A 40 -0.76 6.08 -39.27
N TRP A 41 -1.58 6.50 -38.30
CA TRP A 41 -1.59 7.88 -37.85
C TRP A 41 -0.24 8.17 -37.20
N SER A 42 0.70 8.70 -37.97
CA SER A 42 1.90 9.34 -37.44
C SER A 42 1.48 10.68 -36.86
N ILE A 43 1.36 10.74 -35.54
CA ILE A 43 1.20 11.99 -34.81
C ILE A 43 2.46 12.85 -35.12
N PRO A 44 2.30 14.11 -35.56
CA PRO A 44 3.43 15.01 -35.80
C PRO A 44 4.30 15.09 -34.54
N ALA A 45 5.62 15.10 -34.71
CA ALA A 45 6.60 15.14 -33.63
C ALA A 45 6.55 16.48 -32.86
N TRP A 46 5.50 16.71 -32.09
CA TRP A 46 5.67 17.41 -30.81
C TRP A 46 6.50 16.47 -29.95
N SER A 47 7.47 17.03 -29.22
CA SER A 47 8.56 16.29 -28.57
C SER A 47 8.09 14.94 -28.02
N LYS A 48 8.92 13.90 -28.13
CA LYS A 48 8.63 12.55 -27.63
C LYS A 48 8.16 12.49 -26.16
N ALA A 49 8.03 13.62 -25.45
CA ALA A 49 7.55 13.77 -24.09
C ALA A 49 6.16 13.16 -23.87
N THR A 50 5.09 13.57 -24.56
CA THR A 50 3.72 13.09 -24.23
C THR A 50 3.08 12.33 -25.38
N ALA A 51 2.56 11.11 -25.14
CA ALA A 51 1.92 10.33 -26.20
C ALA A 51 0.48 10.77 -26.50
N LEU A 52 -0.33 11.06 -25.48
CA LEU A 52 -1.68 11.62 -25.63
C LEU A 52 -1.92 12.71 -24.60
N ALA A 53 -2.37 13.89 -25.04
CA ALA A 53 -2.71 15.03 -24.18
C ALA A 53 -4.12 15.55 -24.51
N MET A 54 -4.96 15.77 -23.49
CA MET A 54 -6.32 16.28 -23.64
C MET A 54 -6.63 17.35 -22.59
N ALA A 55 -7.19 18.48 -23.01
CA ALA A 55 -7.47 19.64 -22.16
C ALA A 55 -8.97 19.81 -21.79
N SER A 56 -9.78 18.77 -21.97
CA SER A 56 -11.24 18.82 -21.77
C SER A 56 -11.65 18.19 -20.43
N VAL A 57 -12.69 18.76 -19.80
CA VAL A 57 -13.28 18.28 -18.53
C VAL A 57 -13.96 16.90 -18.61
N SER A 58 -14.04 16.32 -19.80
CA SER A 58 -14.67 15.03 -20.04
C SER A 58 -13.87 14.20 -21.04
N ALA A 59 -12.55 14.35 -21.02
CA ALA A 59 -11.66 13.53 -21.83
C ALA A 59 -11.87 12.04 -21.50
N VAL A 60 -12.07 11.22 -22.53
CA VAL A 60 -12.20 9.76 -22.40
C VAL A 60 -11.11 9.11 -23.25
N VAL A 61 -10.22 8.39 -22.57
CA VAL A 61 -9.16 7.60 -23.20
C VAL A 61 -9.46 6.14 -22.97
N ARG A 62 -9.56 5.36 -24.06
CA ARG A 62 -9.81 3.92 -23.98
C ARG A 62 -8.79 3.17 -24.82
N ASN A 63 -7.86 2.50 -24.16
CA ASN A 63 -6.86 1.64 -24.79
C ASN A 63 -7.38 0.21 -24.88
N GLN A 64 -7.57 -0.32 -26.10
CA GLN A 64 -8.24 -1.60 -26.36
C GLN A 64 -7.35 -2.63 -27.08
N GLY A 65 -6.23 -3.00 -26.46
CA GLY A 65 -5.26 -3.97 -26.97
C GLY A 65 -4.05 -3.33 -27.66
N GLY A 66 -3.84 -2.03 -27.48
CA GLY A 66 -2.71 -1.29 -28.02
C GLY A 66 -1.69 -0.87 -26.94
N ALA A 67 -0.64 -0.19 -27.40
CA ALA A 67 0.33 0.47 -26.55
C ALA A 67 0.24 1.99 -26.73
N ILE A 68 0.05 2.73 -25.63
CA ILE A 68 0.21 4.19 -25.59
C ILE A 68 1.50 4.44 -24.81
N HIS A 69 2.57 4.88 -25.49
CA HIS A 69 3.88 5.04 -24.83
C HIS A 69 4.48 6.41 -25.11
N GLY A 70 4.59 7.23 -24.06
CA GLY A 70 5.24 8.54 -24.10
C GLY A 70 6.68 8.48 -23.59
N GLY A 71 7.44 9.54 -23.80
CA GLY A 71 8.77 9.71 -23.21
C GLY A 71 8.65 10.13 -21.76
N THR A 72 8.05 11.29 -21.52
CA THR A 72 7.74 11.86 -20.21
C THR A 72 6.38 11.41 -19.69
N THR A 73 5.31 11.46 -20.49
CA THR A 73 3.96 11.11 -20.04
C THR A 73 3.23 10.24 -21.06
N GLY A 74 2.65 9.12 -20.65
CA GLY A 74 1.84 8.28 -21.54
C GLY A 74 0.53 8.99 -21.91
N VAL A 75 -0.32 9.20 -20.91
CA VAL A 75 -1.58 9.94 -21.06
C VAL A 75 -1.60 11.13 -20.10
N LEU A 76 -1.83 12.34 -20.63
CA LEU A 76 -2.02 13.57 -19.87
C LEU A 76 -3.46 14.07 -20.05
N LEU A 77 -4.20 14.20 -18.95
CA LEU A 77 -5.50 14.87 -18.94
C LEU A 77 -5.42 16.12 -18.05
N GLU A 78 -5.55 17.30 -18.65
CA GLU A 78 -5.29 18.56 -17.94
C GLU A 78 -6.46 19.04 -17.08
N ARG A 79 -7.64 18.43 -17.22
CA ARG A 79 -8.88 18.86 -16.54
C ARG A 79 -9.73 17.66 -16.13
N GLY A 80 -9.12 16.67 -15.49
CA GLY A 80 -9.86 15.45 -15.11
C GLY A 80 -10.15 14.54 -16.30
N GLY A 81 -11.15 13.65 -16.15
CA GLY A 81 -11.57 12.72 -17.20
C GLY A 81 -11.38 11.25 -16.83
N THR A 82 -11.54 10.36 -17.82
CA THR A 82 -11.50 8.91 -17.64
C THR A 82 -10.46 8.26 -18.53
N VAL A 83 -9.63 7.40 -17.94
CA VAL A 83 -8.73 6.50 -18.66
C VAL A 83 -9.11 5.06 -18.37
N THR A 84 -9.37 4.29 -19.43
CA THR A 84 -9.60 2.84 -19.35
C THR A 84 -8.51 2.11 -20.13
N ASN A 85 -7.76 1.25 -19.44
CA ASN A 85 -6.75 0.39 -20.03
C ASN A 85 -7.23 -1.07 -19.95
N LEU A 86 -7.62 -1.66 -21.08
CA LEU A 86 -8.13 -3.04 -21.10
C LEU A 86 -7.00 -4.07 -20.90
N ALA A 87 -7.38 -5.29 -20.52
CA ALA A 87 -6.46 -6.42 -20.45
C ALA A 87 -5.67 -6.59 -21.76
N GLY A 88 -4.39 -6.94 -21.64
CA GLY A 88 -3.45 -7.05 -22.76
C GLY A 88 -2.98 -5.71 -23.35
N SER A 89 -3.44 -4.59 -22.81
CA SER A 89 -3.04 -3.24 -23.27
C SER A 89 -1.98 -2.63 -22.36
N VAL A 90 -1.15 -1.75 -22.92
CA VAL A 90 -0.07 -1.08 -22.20
C VAL A 90 -0.21 0.44 -22.29
N ILE A 91 -0.11 1.13 -21.15
CA ILE A 91 0.11 2.59 -21.10
C ILE A 91 1.43 2.83 -20.38
N GLY A 92 2.36 3.53 -21.01
CA GLY A 92 3.74 3.64 -20.55
C GLY A 92 4.32 5.04 -20.69
N ALA A 93 5.27 5.37 -19.82
CA ALA A 93 6.21 6.46 -20.02
C ALA A 93 7.63 6.07 -19.62
N SER A 94 8.61 6.49 -20.41
CA SER A 94 10.02 6.14 -20.18
C SER A 94 10.65 6.85 -18.97
N SER A 95 10.32 8.12 -18.70
CA SER A 95 10.97 8.91 -17.64
C SER A 95 10.03 9.59 -16.66
N GLY A 96 8.74 9.77 -16.97
CA GLY A 96 7.78 10.44 -16.09
C GLY A 96 6.58 9.58 -15.74
N HIS A 97 5.38 10.01 -16.10
CA HIS A 97 4.12 9.42 -15.61
C HIS A 97 3.48 8.50 -16.65
N GLY A 98 3.07 7.29 -16.26
CA GLY A 98 2.26 6.46 -17.16
C GLY A 98 0.96 7.18 -17.51
N ILE A 99 0.24 7.61 -16.49
CA ILE A 99 -0.92 8.50 -16.60
C ILE A 99 -0.73 9.69 -15.64
N SER A 100 -1.01 10.90 -16.12
CA SER A 100 -1.07 12.11 -15.32
C SER A 100 -2.42 12.79 -15.55
N VAL A 101 -3.17 13.01 -14.47
CA VAL A 101 -4.38 13.86 -14.48
C VAL A 101 -4.16 14.98 -13.48
N VAL A 102 -4.33 16.20 -13.96
CA VAL A 102 -4.03 17.42 -13.20
C VAL A 102 -5.24 18.37 -13.17
N ASN A 103 -5.19 19.34 -12.26
CA ASN A 103 -6.15 20.42 -12.00
C ASN A 103 -7.55 19.99 -11.51
N ASP A 104 -8.06 18.84 -11.95
CA ASP A 104 -9.36 18.29 -11.55
C ASP A 104 -9.25 16.78 -11.29
N GLY A 105 -10.23 16.22 -10.58
CA GLY A 105 -10.26 14.79 -10.26
C GLY A 105 -10.40 13.89 -11.50
N GLY A 106 -9.64 12.81 -11.53
CA GLY A 106 -9.66 11.81 -12.61
C GLY A 106 -10.21 10.45 -12.21
N SER A 107 -10.51 9.59 -13.19
CA SER A 107 -10.81 8.18 -12.95
C SER A 107 -9.98 7.28 -13.87
N VAL A 108 -9.21 6.37 -13.29
CA VAL A 108 -8.37 5.42 -14.01
C VAL A 108 -8.85 4.00 -13.70
N ALA A 109 -9.20 3.26 -14.73
CA ALA A 109 -9.61 1.88 -14.63
C ALA A 109 -8.64 1.01 -15.45
N ASN A 110 -7.95 0.08 -14.79
CA ASN A 110 -6.89 -0.71 -15.37
C ASN A 110 -7.18 -2.21 -15.25
N ALA A 111 -7.10 -2.90 -16.37
CA ALA A 111 -7.02 -4.36 -16.45
C ALA A 111 -5.76 -4.84 -17.19
N GLY A 112 -4.93 -3.92 -17.72
CA GLY A 112 -3.67 -4.20 -18.41
C GLY A 112 -2.46 -3.76 -17.60
N ALA A 113 -1.41 -3.32 -18.27
CA ALA A 113 -0.21 -2.77 -17.65
C ALA A 113 -0.15 -1.24 -17.79
N ILE A 114 0.10 -0.55 -16.68
CA ILE A 114 0.42 0.88 -16.66
C ILE A 114 1.81 1.05 -16.02
N SER A 115 2.71 1.74 -16.71
CA SER A 115 4.06 2.00 -16.20
C SER A 115 4.49 3.45 -16.39
N GLY A 116 5.22 3.99 -15.41
CA GLY A 116 5.89 5.28 -15.55
C GLY A 116 7.30 5.26 -14.99
N GLY A 117 8.24 5.93 -15.67
CA GLY A 117 9.62 6.07 -15.19
C GLY A 117 9.72 6.72 -13.81
N LEU A 118 8.76 7.57 -13.43
CA LEU A 118 8.66 8.21 -12.12
C LEU A 118 7.42 7.74 -11.33
N ILE A 119 6.23 7.85 -11.92
CA ILE A 119 4.96 7.48 -11.27
C ILE A 119 4.10 6.66 -12.24
N GLY A 120 3.54 5.53 -11.80
CA GLY A 120 2.60 4.77 -12.63
C GLY A 120 1.36 5.61 -12.99
N VAL A 121 0.65 6.09 -11.97
CA VAL A 121 -0.49 7.01 -12.11
C VAL A 121 -0.40 8.15 -11.10
N LEU A 122 -0.48 9.39 -11.60
CA LEU A 122 -0.56 10.62 -10.82
C LEU A 122 -1.95 11.25 -10.96
N LEU A 123 -2.69 11.39 -9.85
CA LEU A 123 -3.96 12.12 -9.76
C LEU A 123 -3.87 13.12 -8.58
N ASP A 124 -3.19 14.25 -8.79
CA ASP A 124 -2.80 15.19 -7.72
C ASP A 124 -4.01 15.89 -7.06
N SER A 125 -5.04 16.17 -7.84
CA SER A 125 -6.28 16.87 -7.46
C SER A 125 -7.36 15.89 -7.01
N GLY A 126 -6.98 14.64 -6.78
CA GLY A 126 -7.83 13.53 -6.37
C GLY A 126 -8.43 12.74 -7.52
N GLY A 127 -9.36 11.85 -7.18
CA GLY A 127 -9.95 10.92 -8.15
C GLY A 127 -10.01 9.49 -7.65
N ASN A 128 -10.21 8.56 -8.59
CA ASN A 128 -10.33 7.13 -8.30
C ASN A 128 -9.41 6.30 -9.21
N VAL A 129 -8.72 5.33 -8.64
CA VAL A 129 -7.98 4.31 -9.38
C VAL A 129 -8.54 2.94 -9.04
N ALA A 130 -8.99 2.21 -10.07
CA ALA A 130 -9.38 0.81 -9.99
C ALA A 130 -8.36 -0.04 -10.75
N ASN A 131 -7.52 -0.78 -10.04
CA ASN A 131 -6.54 -1.70 -10.62
C ASN A 131 -7.07 -3.14 -10.54
N GLY A 132 -7.16 -3.81 -11.68
CA GLY A 132 -7.81 -5.10 -11.84
C GLY A 132 -9.29 -5.03 -12.20
N SER A 133 -9.79 -3.90 -12.69
CA SER A 133 -11.16 -3.75 -13.17
C SER A 133 -11.28 -2.55 -14.10
N THR A 134 -12.17 -2.64 -15.10
CA THR A 134 -12.50 -1.54 -16.03
C THR A 134 -13.92 -1.03 -15.91
N ASP A 135 -14.74 -1.62 -15.03
CA ASP A 135 -16.16 -1.33 -14.84
C ASP A 135 -16.50 -1.04 -13.37
N GLY A 136 -15.50 -0.60 -12.59
CA GLY A 136 -15.69 -0.24 -11.18
C GLY A 136 -15.84 -1.44 -10.24
N GLY A 137 -15.57 -2.66 -10.71
CA GLY A 137 -15.51 -3.87 -9.89
C GLY A 137 -16.51 -4.96 -10.24
N ALA A 138 -17.36 -4.75 -11.24
CA ALA A 138 -18.29 -5.79 -11.69
C ALA A 138 -17.53 -6.95 -12.36
N THR A 139 -16.44 -6.64 -13.06
CA THR A 139 -15.51 -7.61 -13.64
C THR A 139 -14.12 -7.40 -13.06
N VAL A 140 -13.54 -8.46 -12.48
CA VAL A 140 -12.18 -8.48 -11.97
C VAL A 140 -11.25 -9.14 -12.98
N ALA A 141 -10.24 -8.41 -13.45
CA ALA A 141 -9.17 -8.92 -14.30
C ALA A 141 -7.94 -9.29 -13.44
N THR A 142 -7.38 -10.48 -13.65
CA THR A 142 -6.12 -10.89 -13.03
C THR A 142 -4.93 -10.44 -13.86
N GLY A 143 -3.80 -10.13 -13.22
CA GLY A 143 -2.57 -9.74 -13.90
C GLY A 143 -2.49 -8.27 -14.27
N ALA A 144 -3.46 -7.44 -13.84
CA ALA A 144 -3.34 -6.00 -14.00
C ALA A 144 -2.19 -5.46 -13.14
N GLU A 145 -1.34 -4.62 -13.73
CA GLU A 145 -0.18 -4.04 -13.04
C GLU A 145 -0.16 -2.53 -13.21
N ILE A 146 0.10 -1.82 -12.11
CA ILE A 146 0.51 -0.42 -12.13
C ILE A 146 1.88 -0.34 -11.47
N SER A 147 2.87 0.19 -12.18
CA SER A 147 4.24 0.29 -11.69
C SER A 147 4.83 1.68 -11.93
N GLY A 148 5.58 2.21 -10.98
CA GLY A 148 6.34 3.44 -11.18
C GLY A 148 7.75 3.36 -10.60
N GLY A 149 8.67 4.12 -11.18
CA GLY A 149 10.06 4.16 -10.74
C GLY A 149 10.22 4.67 -9.30
N THR A 150 9.42 5.65 -8.88
CA THR A 150 9.35 6.11 -7.48
C THR A 150 8.08 5.61 -6.82
N TYR A 151 6.90 5.96 -7.36
CA TYR A 151 5.61 5.59 -6.78
C TYR A 151 4.78 4.77 -7.76
N GLY A 152 4.09 3.72 -7.31
CA GLY A 152 3.09 3.07 -8.14
C GLY A 152 1.93 4.03 -8.42
N LEU A 153 1.38 4.58 -7.34
CA LEU A 153 0.33 5.61 -7.35
C LEU A 153 0.72 6.80 -6.47
N TRP A 154 0.47 8.02 -6.96
CA TRP A 154 0.42 9.24 -6.16
C TRP A 154 -0.94 9.89 -6.41
N ILE A 155 -1.80 9.93 -5.39
CA ILE A 155 -3.21 10.32 -5.57
C ILE A 155 -3.79 11.01 -4.33
N GLY A 156 -4.62 12.05 -4.52
CA GLY A 156 -5.44 12.66 -3.46
C GLY A 156 -6.87 12.09 -3.37
N GLY A 157 -7.03 10.77 -3.31
CA GLY A 157 -8.30 10.12 -3.63
C GLY A 157 -8.36 8.62 -3.33
N ASN A 158 -9.24 7.88 -4.00
CA ASN A 158 -9.50 6.47 -3.68
C ASN A 158 -8.76 5.50 -4.60
N VAL A 159 -8.30 4.40 -4.02
CA VAL A 159 -7.63 3.30 -4.72
C VAL A 159 -8.34 2.01 -4.36
N VAL A 160 -8.70 1.23 -5.38
CA VAL A 160 -9.11 -0.16 -5.24
C VAL A 160 -8.13 -1.02 -6.02
N ASN A 161 -7.42 -1.90 -5.32
CA ASN A 161 -6.54 -2.89 -5.93
C ASN A 161 -7.20 -4.26 -5.82
N TYR A 162 -7.80 -4.73 -6.90
CA TYR A 162 -8.53 -5.99 -6.93
C TYR A 162 -7.60 -7.20 -6.79
N ALA A 163 -8.18 -8.34 -6.42
CA ALA A 163 -7.46 -9.59 -6.27
C ALA A 163 -6.77 -9.98 -7.59
N GLY A 164 -5.56 -10.55 -7.49
CA GLY A 164 -4.75 -10.91 -8.66
C GLY A 164 -4.10 -9.72 -9.38
N SER A 165 -4.25 -8.50 -8.88
CA SER A 165 -3.62 -7.28 -9.42
C SER A 165 -2.48 -6.79 -8.53
N THR A 166 -1.53 -6.08 -9.13
CA THR A 166 -0.34 -5.56 -8.44
C THR A 166 -0.19 -4.06 -8.64
N ILE A 167 0.15 -3.36 -7.56
CA ILE A 167 0.64 -1.98 -7.60
C ILE A 167 2.05 -1.97 -7.04
N ARG A 168 3.00 -1.37 -7.75
CA ARG A 168 4.42 -1.35 -7.37
C ARG A 168 5.06 0.03 -7.46
N GLY A 169 5.67 0.47 -6.36
CA GLY A 169 6.56 1.63 -6.31
C GLY A 169 8.00 1.19 -6.12
N ASN A 170 8.84 1.37 -7.13
CA ASN A 170 10.20 0.80 -7.13
C ASN A 170 11.23 1.66 -6.38
N GLY A 171 10.88 2.88 -5.98
CA GLY A 171 11.81 3.83 -5.36
C GLY A 171 11.34 4.38 -4.02
N ASN A 172 10.03 4.42 -3.78
CA ASN A 172 9.45 4.88 -2.54
C ASN A 172 8.21 4.04 -2.17
N ALA A 173 6.99 4.55 -2.35
CA ALA A 173 5.78 3.88 -1.91
C ALA A 173 5.04 3.17 -3.04
N GLY A 174 4.42 2.02 -2.76
CA GLY A 174 3.49 1.39 -3.69
C GLY A 174 2.31 2.33 -3.98
N VAL A 175 1.68 2.82 -2.92
CA VAL A 175 0.63 3.84 -2.97
C VAL A 175 0.94 4.97 -2.02
N LEU A 176 0.94 6.20 -2.53
CA LEU A 176 0.98 7.43 -1.75
C LEU A 176 -0.36 8.17 -1.85
N ILE A 177 -1.00 8.39 -0.70
CA ILE A 177 -2.15 9.29 -0.58
C ILE A 177 -1.69 10.63 0.01
N ALA A 178 -1.77 11.69 -0.78
CA ALA A 178 -1.32 13.04 -0.41
C ALA A 178 -2.21 14.12 -1.01
N GLY A 179 -2.17 15.33 -0.45
CA GLY A 179 -2.98 16.49 -0.88
C GLY A 179 -4.41 16.48 -0.34
N ALA A 180 -5.06 15.31 -0.35
CA ALA A 180 -6.36 15.08 0.27
C ALA A 180 -6.42 13.67 0.89
N SER A 181 -7.30 13.48 1.87
CA SER A 181 -7.55 12.16 2.45
C SER A 181 -8.19 11.22 1.42
N GLY A 182 -7.85 9.93 1.47
CA GLY A 182 -8.35 8.94 0.54
C GLY A 182 -8.55 7.57 1.18
N THR A 183 -9.16 6.65 0.44
CA THR A 183 -9.32 5.25 0.85
C THR A 183 -8.50 4.33 -0.03
N VAL A 184 -7.74 3.41 0.56
CA VAL A 184 -7.06 2.31 -0.16
C VAL A 184 -7.73 0.99 0.24
N ASP A 185 -8.52 0.40 -0.66
CA ASP A 185 -9.04 -0.97 -0.52
C ASP A 185 -8.13 -1.93 -1.27
N ASN A 186 -7.27 -2.64 -0.54
CA ASN A 186 -6.33 -3.59 -1.11
C ASN A 186 -6.83 -5.03 -0.95
N ARG A 187 -7.07 -5.69 -2.08
CA ARG A 187 -7.38 -7.12 -2.21
C ARG A 187 -6.33 -7.87 -3.02
N GLY A 188 -5.43 -7.16 -3.70
CA GLY A 188 -4.31 -7.67 -4.47
C GLY A 188 -2.97 -7.56 -3.74
N ILE A 189 -1.91 -7.26 -4.49
CA ILE A 189 -0.56 -7.01 -3.98
C ILE A 189 -0.23 -5.53 -4.12
N ILE A 190 0.28 -4.92 -3.04
CA ILE A 190 0.90 -3.60 -3.08
C ILE A 190 2.32 -3.74 -2.55
N ASP A 191 3.30 -3.46 -3.39
CA ASP A 191 4.72 -3.47 -3.04
C ASP A 191 5.30 -2.06 -3.13
N GLY A 192 6.05 -1.63 -2.13
CA GLY A 192 6.87 -0.42 -2.19
C GLY A 192 8.26 -0.63 -1.63
N LEU A 193 9.25 0.04 -2.22
CA LEU A 193 10.65 -0.05 -1.77
C LEU A 193 10.82 0.48 -0.34
N GLU A 194 10.17 1.58 0.00
CA GLU A 194 10.16 2.15 1.35
C GLU A 194 8.90 1.73 2.10
N ASP A 195 7.75 2.21 1.62
CA ASP A 195 6.44 1.96 2.22
C ASP A 195 5.54 1.17 1.27
N GLY A 196 4.81 0.16 1.74
CA GLY A 196 3.77 -0.44 0.90
C GLY A 196 2.69 0.60 0.56
N ILE A 197 2.09 1.17 1.61
CA ILE A 197 1.11 2.25 1.52
C ILE A 197 1.52 3.39 2.47
N ARG A 198 1.52 4.64 1.99
CA ARG A 198 1.76 5.84 2.79
C ARG A 198 0.57 6.81 2.72
N LEU A 199 0.01 7.15 3.87
CA LEU A 199 -1.04 8.16 4.01
C LEU A 199 -0.48 9.44 4.66
N GLU A 200 -0.27 10.48 3.86
CA GLU A 200 0.24 11.77 4.33
C GLU A 200 -0.87 12.72 4.79
N SER A 201 -2.09 12.58 4.26
CA SER A 201 -3.23 13.45 4.60
C SER A 201 -4.31 12.73 5.40
N GLY A 202 -3.93 11.66 6.12
CA GLY A 202 -4.88 10.75 6.77
C GLY A 202 -5.62 9.87 5.76
N GLY A 203 -6.82 9.41 6.12
CA GLY A 203 -7.62 8.51 5.28
C GLY A 203 -7.77 7.11 5.87
N THR A 204 -8.13 6.14 5.03
CA THR A 204 -8.40 4.77 5.46
C THR A 204 -7.66 3.76 4.58
N VAL A 205 -7.01 2.79 5.19
CA VAL A 205 -6.52 1.58 4.50
C VAL A 205 -7.37 0.41 4.94
N ILE A 206 -8.03 -0.24 3.99
CA ILE A 206 -8.73 -1.51 4.19
C ILE A 206 -7.92 -2.58 3.50
N ASN A 207 -7.24 -3.43 4.27
CA ASN A 207 -6.39 -4.48 3.73
C ASN A 207 -7.03 -5.86 3.86
N ARG A 208 -7.14 -6.55 2.73
CA ARG A 208 -7.51 -7.97 2.57
C ARG A 208 -6.46 -8.76 1.79
N GLY A 209 -5.58 -8.05 1.07
CA GLY A 209 -4.51 -8.61 0.25
C GLY A 209 -3.14 -8.56 0.95
N ILE A 210 -2.10 -8.45 0.14
CA ILE A 210 -0.71 -8.36 0.61
C ILE A 210 -0.22 -6.92 0.45
N VAL A 211 0.34 -6.37 1.51
CA VAL A 211 1.06 -5.09 1.49
C VAL A 211 2.48 -5.33 1.96
N ARG A 212 3.47 -4.93 1.15
CA ARG A 212 4.89 -5.04 1.49
C ARG A 212 5.59 -3.70 1.39
N GLY A 213 6.25 -3.29 2.47
CA GLY A 213 7.28 -2.27 2.46
C GLY A 213 8.67 -2.88 2.58
N GLY A 214 9.64 -2.31 1.88
CA GLY A 214 11.03 -2.74 2.01
C GLY A 214 11.67 -2.15 3.27
N THR A 215 11.93 -0.85 3.28
CA THR A 215 12.82 -0.23 4.27
C THR A 215 12.11 0.43 5.46
N THR A 216 10.89 0.96 5.30
CA THR A 216 10.28 1.86 6.29
C THR A 216 9.04 1.27 6.96
N ALA A 217 7.97 1.00 6.21
CA ALA A 217 6.78 0.38 6.77
C ALA A 217 5.95 -0.42 5.75
N GLY A 218 5.18 -1.40 6.22
CA GLY A 218 4.13 -1.98 5.37
C GLY A 218 3.06 -0.91 5.08
N ILE A 219 2.55 -0.30 6.15
CA ILE A 219 1.64 0.84 6.08
C ILE A 219 2.16 1.97 6.98
N ALA A 220 2.30 3.17 6.43
CA ALA A 220 2.65 4.39 7.16
C ALA A 220 1.47 5.37 7.22
N LEU A 221 1.00 5.67 8.44
CA LEU A 221 -0.08 6.61 8.75
C LEU A 221 0.52 7.88 9.36
N ALA A 222 1.01 8.79 8.50
CA ALA A 222 1.88 9.89 8.93
C ALA A 222 1.14 10.98 9.71
N ASN A 223 -0.10 11.30 9.34
CA ASN A 223 -0.93 12.33 9.96
C ASN A 223 -2.28 11.78 10.44
N GLY A 224 -2.28 10.56 10.97
CA GLY A 224 -3.49 9.89 11.44
C GLY A 224 -4.10 8.98 10.38
N GLY A 225 -5.39 8.71 10.51
CA GLY A 225 -6.14 7.79 9.66
C GLY A 225 -6.45 6.46 10.32
N THR A 226 -7.10 5.59 9.56
CA THR A 226 -7.57 4.28 10.03
C THR A 226 -6.95 3.18 9.20
N GLN A 227 -6.43 2.16 9.86
CA GLN A 227 -6.00 0.92 9.23
C GLN A 227 -6.96 -0.19 9.70
N GLU A 228 -7.66 -0.79 8.75
CA GLU A 228 -8.55 -1.94 8.95
C GLU A 228 -7.92 -3.17 8.28
N HIS A 229 -7.36 -4.09 9.06
CA HIS A 229 -6.68 -5.30 8.56
C HIS A 229 -7.64 -6.48 8.63
N LEU A 230 -8.46 -6.62 7.59
CA LEU A 230 -9.52 -7.62 7.51
C LEU A 230 -9.05 -8.98 6.99
N GLY A 231 -7.80 -9.09 6.53
CA GLY A 231 -7.23 -10.32 6.01
C GLY A 231 -5.87 -10.10 5.34
N GLY A 232 -5.28 -11.17 4.84
CA GLY A 232 -4.00 -11.11 4.12
C GLY A 232 -2.80 -10.79 5.02
N GLN A 233 -1.81 -10.09 4.47
CA GLN A 233 -0.53 -9.83 5.14
C GLN A 233 -0.10 -8.37 5.01
N ILE A 234 0.41 -7.81 6.10
CA ILE A 234 1.17 -6.55 6.09
C ILE A 234 2.58 -6.88 6.54
N VAL A 235 3.56 -6.65 5.68
CA VAL A 235 4.96 -7.01 5.92
C VAL A 235 5.86 -5.81 5.68
N ALA A 236 6.81 -5.56 6.59
CA ALA A 236 7.91 -4.66 6.38
C ALA A 236 9.24 -5.39 6.54
N GLN A 237 10.07 -5.43 5.49
CA GLN A 237 11.29 -6.26 5.48
C GLN A 237 12.36 -5.78 6.45
N ARG A 238 12.57 -4.45 6.53
CA ARG A 238 13.50 -3.81 7.47
C ARG A 238 12.82 -2.82 8.41
N GLY A 239 11.57 -2.48 8.10
CA GLY A 239 10.76 -1.47 8.78
C GLY A 239 9.70 -2.03 9.72
N SER A 240 8.81 -1.18 10.22
CA SER A 240 7.69 -1.66 11.05
C SER A 240 6.50 -2.05 10.20
N GLY A 241 5.76 -3.11 10.53
CA GLY A 241 4.61 -3.54 9.73
C GLY A 241 3.60 -2.40 9.54
N VAL A 242 3.22 -1.73 10.63
CA VAL A 242 2.46 -0.46 10.60
C VAL A 242 3.20 0.61 11.40
N GLN A 243 3.41 1.79 10.81
CA GLN A 243 3.86 2.99 11.51
C GLN A 243 2.69 3.97 11.66
N ALA A 244 2.42 4.39 12.89
CA ALA A 244 1.29 5.23 13.24
C ALA A 244 1.72 6.54 13.93
N ALA A 245 1.16 7.65 13.44
CA ALA A 245 1.25 8.98 14.02
C ALA A 245 -0.12 9.67 13.91
N GLY A 246 -0.24 10.93 14.37
CA GLY A 246 -1.46 11.73 14.16
C GLY A 246 -2.75 11.19 14.78
N GLY A 247 -2.68 10.42 15.87
CA GLY A 247 -3.88 9.79 16.46
C GLY A 247 -4.46 8.62 15.65
N ALA A 248 -3.64 7.98 14.80
CA ALA A 248 -4.07 6.86 13.98
C ALA A 248 -4.73 5.71 14.77
N ILE A 249 -5.72 5.09 14.13
CA ILE A 249 -6.46 3.93 14.61
C ILE A 249 -6.00 2.70 13.82
N ILE A 250 -5.66 1.62 14.52
CA ILE A 250 -5.28 0.34 13.92
C ILE A 250 -6.24 -0.71 14.46
N ASP A 251 -7.14 -1.18 13.60
CA ASP A 251 -8.02 -2.32 13.85
C ASP A 251 -7.54 -3.49 13.00
N SER A 252 -6.92 -4.48 13.64
CA SER A 252 -6.32 -5.61 12.94
C SER A 252 -6.90 -6.94 13.39
N HIS A 253 -7.20 -7.78 12.39
CA HIS A 253 -7.67 -9.15 12.56
C HIS A 253 -6.77 -10.18 11.86
N ALA A 254 -5.64 -9.74 11.28
CA ALA A 254 -4.73 -10.57 10.49
C ALA A 254 -3.25 -10.28 10.81
N THR A 255 -2.34 -10.99 10.12
CA THR A 255 -0.90 -10.96 10.41
C THR A 255 -0.27 -9.64 10.01
N ILE A 256 0.45 -9.02 10.96
CA ILE A 256 1.30 -7.84 10.74
C ILE A 256 2.71 -8.22 11.16
N GLU A 257 3.64 -8.13 10.23
CA GLU A 257 5.06 -8.42 10.41
C GLU A 257 5.89 -7.17 10.11
N GLY A 258 6.84 -6.86 10.99
CA GLY A 258 7.88 -5.90 10.71
C GLY A 258 9.14 -6.27 11.46
N ALA A 259 10.31 -6.02 10.87
CA ALA A 259 11.59 -6.48 11.39
C ALA A 259 11.90 -5.90 12.79
N PRO A 260 11.91 -4.57 13.01
CA PRO A 260 11.97 -4.01 14.35
C PRO A 260 10.67 -4.18 15.14
N ASN A 261 9.50 -3.91 14.53
CA ASN A 261 8.20 -3.94 15.21
C ASN A 261 7.07 -4.35 14.25
N ALA A 262 6.09 -5.11 14.73
CA ALA A 262 4.82 -5.27 14.00
C ALA A 262 4.08 -3.93 13.87
N VAL A 263 3.96 -3.18 14.98
CA VAL A 263 3.33 -1.85 15.02
C VAL A 263 4.22 -0.89 15.80
N GLN A 264 4.46 0.29 15.25
CA GLN A 264 5.24 1.35 15.88
C GLN A 264 4.44 2.66 15.92
N ALA A 265 4.21 3.19 17.13
CA ALA A 265 3.74 4.56 17.30
C ALA A 265 4.94 5.52 17.34
N ARG A 266 4.95 6.57 16.51
CA ARG A 266 6.01 7.60 16.55
C ARG A 266 5.71 8.66 17.64
N GLN A 267 6.75 9.12 18.36
CA GLN A 267 6.61 9.97 19.55
C GLN A 267 5.85 11.28 19.27
N GLY A 268 5.04 11.71 20.26
CA GLY A 268 4.24 12.94 20.23
C GLY A 268 2.73 12.72 20.08
N GLN A 269 2.27 11.50 19.83
CA GLN A 269 0.88 11.21 19.43
C GLN A 269 0.41 9.86 20.02
N ARG A 270 -0.77 9.81 20.64
CA ARG A 270 -1.37 8.57 21.16
C ARG A 270 -1.97 7.76 20.01
N ALA A 271 -1.32 6.66 19.59
CA ALA A 271 -1.96 5.68 18.72
C ALA A 271 -3.00 4.86 19.52
N GLY A 272 -4.25 4.84 19.06
CA GLY A 272 -5.31 4.06 19.68
C GLY A 272 -5.28 2.62 19.16
N LEU A 273 -4.67 1.71 19.92
CA LEU A 273 -4.82 0.26 19.69
C LEU A 273 -6.15 -0.19 20.31
N GLU A 274 -7.23 -0.18 19.53
CA GLU A 274 -8.53 -0.70 20.00
C GLU A 274 -8.66 -2.19 19.68
N HIS A 275 -8.32 -3.05 20.65
CA HIS A 275 -8.50 -4.49 20.50
C HIS A 275 -9.97 -4.89 20.76
N ARG A 276 -10.84 -4.80 19.73
CA ARG A 276 -12.29 -5.08 19.86
C ARG A 276 -12.66 -6.52 20.27
N ARG A 277 -11.74 -7.49 20.20
CA ARG A 277 -11.98 -8.89 20.62
C ARG A 277 -12.31 -9.08 22.12
N LEU A 278 -12.18 -8.06 22.97
CA LEU A 278 -12.54 -8.20 24.39
C LEU A 278 -14.00 -7.84 24.71
N ARG A 279 -14.77 -7.26 23.78
CA ARG A 279 -16.17 -6.86 24.07
C ARG A 279 -17.13 -8.06 24.22
N HIS A 280 -16.78 -9.24 23.71
CA HIS A 280 -17.60 -10.47 23.83
C HIS A 280 -17.10 -11.51 24.85
N LEU A 281 -16.05 -11.23 25.63
CA LEU A 281 -15.60 -12.14 26.68
C LEU A 281 -16.32 -11.87 28.00
N VAL A 282 -16.90 -12.93 28.57
CA VAL A 282 -17.48 -13.01 29.93
C VAL A 282 -16.50 -12.37 30.95
N PRO A 283 -16.98 -11.60 31.95
CA PRO A 283 -16.15 -10.80 32.85
C PRO A 283 -14.95 -11.53 33.48
N GLU A 284 -15.09 -12.82 33.79
CA GLU A 284 -14.03 -13.63 34.41
C GLU A 284 -12.83 -13.87 33.48
N ARG A 285 -13.06 -14.07 32.18
CA ARG A 285 -11.98 -14.23 31.19
C ARG A 285 -11.26 -12.92 30.90
N ARG A 286 -11.93 -11.77 31.09
CA ARG A 286 -11.29 -10.44 31.03
C ARG A 286 -10.28 -10.24 32.16
N ALA A 287 -10.57 -10.75 33.36
CA ALA A 287 -9.68 -10.63 34.50
C ALA A 287 -8.41 -11.50 34.35
N GLN A 288 -8.54 -12.72 33.84
CA GLN A 288 -7.41 -13.61 33.55
C GLN A 288 -6.53 -13.09 32.40
N ALA A 289 -7.13 -12.62 31.29
CA ALA A 289 -6.38 -12.02 30.18
C ALA A 289 -5.61 -10.77 30.62
N ARG A 290 -6.20 -9.90 31.46
CA ARG A 290 -5.52 -8.73 32.03
C ARG A 290 -4.35 -9.09 32.95
N ARG A 291 -4.42 -10.23 33.68
CA ARG A 291 -3.32 -10.71 34.53
C ARG A 291 -2.16 -11.27 33.69
N LEU A 292 -2.45 -12.06 32.65
CA LEU A 292 -1.44 -12.58 31.73
C LEU A 292 -0.71 -11.47 30.97
N TYR A 293 -1.42 -10.44 30.50
CA TYR A 293 -0.80 -9.31 29.81
C TYR A 293 0.04 -8.40 30.71
N ARG A 294 -0.32 -8.24 32.00
CA ARG A 294 0.53 -7.50 32.95
C ARG A 294 1.89 -8.18 33.18
N HIS A 295 1.95 -9.51 33.10
CA HIS A 295 3.23 -10.23 33.18
C HIS A 295 4.08 -10.06 31.91
N VAL A 296 3.48 -10.12 30.72
CA VAL A 296 4.23 -9.93 29.45
C VAL A 296 4.73 -8.49 29.28
N ALA A 297 3.94 -7.49 29.68
CA ALA A 297 4.36 -6.08 29.64
C ALA A 297 5.45 -5.76 30.69
N ALA A 298 5.38 -6.37 31.89
CA ALA A 298 6.39 -6.18 32.93
C ALA A 298 7.73 -6.85 32.58
N VAL A 299 7.71 -8.01 31.93
CA VAL A 299 8.94 -8.71 31.47
C VAL A 299 9.70 -7.91 30.40
N ARG A 300 9.02 -7.05 29.64
CA ARG A 300 9.66 -6.21 28.61
C ARG A 300 10.19 -4.86 29.13
N LEU A 301 9.71 -4.38 30.28
CA LEU A 301 10.16 -3.11 30.87
C LEU A 301 11.41 -3.24 31.75
N VAL A 302 11.74 -4.43 32.25
CA VAL A 302 12.95 -4.65 33.09
C VAL A 302 14.24 -4.76 32.26
N ARG A 303 14.16 -5.01 30.95
CA ARG A 303 15.34 -5.17 30.09
C ARG A 303 15.87 -3.86 29.48
N GLN A 304 15.20 -2.73 29.71
CA GLN A 304 15.53 -1.43 29.07
C GLN A 304 16.09 -0.36 30.02
N GLN A 305 16.35 -0.68 31.29
CA GLN A 305 17.10 0.19 32.21
C GLN A 305 18.45 -0.43 32.61
N GLY A 306 19.32 -0.61 31.63
CA GLY A 306 20.73 -0.93 31.85
C GLY A 306 21.59 0.30 31.63
N GLY A 307 21.80 1.12 32.67
CA GLY A 307 22.71 2.26 32.58
C GLY A 307 22.81 3.08 33.87
N ARG A 308 23.84 2.80 34.66
CA ARG A 308 24.36 3.52 35.85
C ARG A 308 23.56 3.39 37.15
N ARG A 309 24.00 2.46 38.02
CA ARG A 309 23.73 2.49 39.46
C ARG A 309 24.99 2.98 40.20
N ARG A 310 24.88 4.09 40.93
CA ARG A 310 25.76 4.43 42.05
C ARG A 310 25.28 3.69 43.31
N PRO A 311 26.16 3.31 44.24
CA PRO A 311 25.79 2.55 45.43
C PRO A 311 25.41 3.51 46.57
N ALA A 312 24.14 3.57 46.91
CA ALA A 312 23.69 4.03 48.21
C ALA A 312 22.38 3.31 48.57
N ASP A 313 22.23 3.01 49.85
CA ASP A 313 21.02 2.53 50.52
C ASP A 313 20.67 1.05 50.43
N GLY A 314 21.59 0.25 50.97
CA GLY A 314 21.23 -0.99 51.66
C GLY A 314 20.67 -0.67 53.05
N ARG A 315 19.34 -0.56 53.18
CA ARG A 315 18.55 -0.78 54.42
C ARG A 315 17.06 -0.45 54.19
N LEU A 316 16.30 -1.29 53.47
CA LEU A 316 14.82 -1.24 53.49
C LEU A 316 14.09 -2.45 52.87
N TRP A 317 14.71 -3.63 52.84
CA TRP A 317 14.09 -4.85 52.27
C TRP A 317 14.10 -6.06 53.22
N ARG A 318 13.65 -5.87 54.48
CA ARG A 318 13.51 -6.98 55.45
C ARG A 318 12.20 -7.02 56.24
N GLN A 319 11.06 -6.57 55.68
CA GLN A 319 9.81 -6.63 56.46
C GLN A 319 8.51 -6.99 55.73
N ARG A 320 8.56 -7.57 54.52
CA ARG A 320 7.38 -8.22 53.92
C ARG A 320 7.81 -9.37 53.03
N LEU A 321 7.76 -10.59 53.56
CA LEU A 321 7.57 -11.88 52.88
C LEU A 321 7.69 -13.01 53.92
N GLY A 322 6.82 -12.99 54.92
CA GLY A 322 6.50 -14.17 55.72
C GLY A 322 5.24 -14.79 55.12
N HIS A 323 5.28 -16.09 54.86
CA HIS A 323 4.30 -16.91 54.12
C HIS A 323 4.48 -16.95 52.61
N LEU A 324 5.34 -17.86 52.15
CA LEU A 324 5.03 -18.80 51.07
C LEU A 324 5.90 -20.05 51.26
N ARG A 325 5.25 -21.21 51.12
CA ARG A 325 5.82 -22.54 51.39
C ARG A 325 6.94 -22.87 50.40
N ARG A 326 7.85 -23.71 50.89
CA ARG A 326 8.96 -24.33 50.16
C ARG A 326 8.44 -25.01 48.91
N ASP A 327 8.83 -24.49 47.74
CA ASP A 327 9.03 -25.29 46.55
C ASP A 327 10.30 -24.81 45.82
N ARG A 328 11.06 -25.81 45.38
CA ARG A 328 12.41 -25.71 44.85
C ARG A 328 12.44 -24.84 43.59
N LEU A 329 13.19 -23.74 43.61
CA LEU A 329 13.54 -22.99 42.41
C LEU A 329 15.04 -23.18 42.12
N CYS A 330 15.35 -23.96 41.09
CA CYS A 330 16.69 -24.00 40.49
C CYS A 330 16.90 -22.72 39.68
N VAL A 331 17.91 -21.93 40.05
CA VAL A 331 18.34 -20.76 39.28
C VAL A 331 19.67 -21.11 38.60
N PRO A 332 19.79 -21.04 37.27
CA PRO A 332 21.08 -21.19 36.63
C PRO A 332 21.89 -19.92 36.84
N VAL A 333 23.02 -20.05 37.55
CA VAL A 333 24.03 -18.99 37.66
C VAL A 333 24.86 -19.02 36.39
N ALA A 334 24.60 -18.11 35.45
CA ALA A 334 25.50 -17.87 34.33
C ALA A 334 26.60 -16.89 34.79
N TRP A 335 27.82 -17.42 34.93
CA TRP A 335 29.03 -16.61 35.09
C TRP A 335 29.34 -15.91 33.77
N TRP A 336 29.54 -14.59 33.85
CA TRP A 336 30.11 -13.77 32.79
C TRP A 336 31.48 -13.29 33.28
N MET A 337 32.55 -13.88 32.74
CA MET A 337 33.89 -13.30 32.78
C MET A 337 34.41 -13.28 31.35
N GLY A 338 34.88 -12.11 30.94
CA GLY A 338 35.37 -11.84 29.59
C GLY A 338 36.75 -12.40 29.32
N GLY A 339 37.06 -12.48 28.01
CA GLY A 339 38.41 -12.33 27.43
C GLY A 339 39.43 -13.43 27.71
N GLY A 340 39.84 -14.16 26.67
CA GLY A 340 41.11 -14.89 26.67
C GLY A 340 41.10 -16.17 25.87
N ALA A 341 42.13 -16.37 25.05
CA ALA A 341 42.25 -17.39 24.02
C ALA A 341 42.48 -18.83 24.54
N ALA A 342 42.06 -19.77 23.67
CA ALA A 342 42.39 -21.18 23.49
C ALA A 342 43.27 -21.96 24.50
N GLY A 343 42.78 -23.16 24.87
CA GLY A 343 43.56 -24.31 25.33
C GLY A 343 42.68 -25.57 25.46
N PRO A 344 43.15 -26.79 25.08
CA PRO A 344 42.29 -27.97 25.00
C PRO A 344 42.00 -28.58 26.38
N ALA A 345 40.73 -28.92 26.62
CA ALA A 345 40.24 -29.46 27.88
C ALA A 345 40.70 -30.92 28.11
N ARG A 346 41.35 -31.17 29.25
CA ARG A 346 41.53 -32.53 29.82
C ARG A 346 40.41 -32.79 30.82
N LEU A 347 39.68 -33.90 30.62
CA LEU A 347 38.71 -34.45 31.55
C LEU A 347 39.41 -34.95 32.82
N ARG A 348 38.97 -34.48 33.99
CA ARG A 348 39.25 -35.12 35.28
C ARG A 348 37.93 -35.44 35.98
N GLU A 349 37.74 -36.73 36.21
CA GLU A 349 36.67 -37.33 37.00
C GLU A 349 36.91 -37.03 38.48
N VAL A 350 35.93 -36.45 39.17
CA VAL A 350 35.94 -36.28 40.63
C VAL A 350 34.73 -37.02 41.19
N ARG A 351 34.98 -38.22 41.72
CA ARG A 351 34.08 -38.88 42.67
C ARG A 351 34.08 -38.10 43.98
N ARG A 352 32.90 -37.79 44.52
CA ARG A 352 32.76 -37.42 45.94
C ARG A 352 31.81 -38.39 46.63
N ARG A 353 32.26 -38.87 47.79
CA ARG A 353 31.42 -39.31 48.90
C ARG A 353 30.85 -38.09 49.61
#